data_AF-A0A2M6Y0X8-F1
#
_entry.id   AF-A0A2M6Y0X8-F1
#
_cell.length_a   1.000
_cell.length_b   1.000
_cell.length_c   1.000
_cell.angle_alpha   90.00
_cell.angle_beta   90.00
_cell.angle_gamma   90.00
#
_symmetry.space_group_name_H-M   'P 1'
#
loop_
_entity.id
_entity.type
_entity.pdbx_description
1 polymer ?
#
loop_
_entity_poly.entity_id
_entity_poly.type
_entity_poly.pdbx_seq_one_letter_code
_entity_poly.pdbx_strand_id
1 'polypeptide(L)'
;MSIYTQKQLEKYADALIWGLKTARPGIKKYDSVLLRCDLEGRELGEAVHRKLVKAGYNVIFRFLPSPVLERDFYEFSDEKQRAFIAAGDKEFFTALNGNVY
;
A
#
# COMPACT_ATOMS: atom_id res chain seq x y z
N MET A 1 -17.86 5.34 12.30
CA MET A 1 -18.84 4.68 11.40
C MET A 1 -18.40 5.03 9.99
N SER A 2 -18.14 4.04 9.14
CA SER A 2 -17.64 4.29 7.78
C SER A 2 -18.64 5.08 6.95
N ILE A 3 -18.18 6.02 6.14
CA ILE A 3 -19.01 6.75 5.17
C ILE A 3 -19.42 5.83 4.02
N TYR A 4 -18.67 4.74 3.79
CA TYR A 4 -18.90 3.79 2.71
C TYR A 4 -19.52 2.49 3.22
N THR A 5 -20.40 1.92 2.42
CA THR A 5 -20.93 0.57 2.66
C THR A 5 -19.87 -0.48 2.32
N GLN A 6 -19.94 -1.66 2.96
CA GLN A 6 -19.06 -2.78 2.63
C GLN A 6 -19.09 -3.11 1.12
N LYS A 7 -20.27 -3.05 0.49
CA LYS A 7 -20.41 -3.33 -0.95
C LYS A 7 -19.66 -2.32 -1.82
N GLN A 8 -19.62 -1.05 -1.42
CA GLN A 8 -18.84 -0.01 -2.13
C GLN A 8 -17.34 -0.27 -1.97
N LEU A 9 -16.88 -0.57 -0.75
CA LEU A 9 -15.48 -0.90 -0.49
C LEU A 9 -15.02 -2.13 -1.28
N GLU A 10 -15.82 -3.19 -1.31
CA GLU A 10 -15.50 -4.41 -2.07
C GLU A 10 -15.39 -4.14 -3.58
N LYS A 11 -16.31 -3.36 -4.15
CA LYS A 11 -16.25 -2.97 -5.57
C LYS A 11 -15.05 -2.09 -5.88
N TYR A 12 -14.73 -1.15 -4.99
CA TYR A 12 -13.59 -0.27 -5.20
C TYR A 12 -12.27 -1.02 -5.06
N ALA A 13 -12.19 -2.00 -4.15
CA ALA A 13 -11.07 -2.90 -4.06
C ALA A 13 -10.87 -3.73 -5.35
N ASP A 14 -11.95 -4.18 -6.01
CA ASP A 14 -11.86 -4.83 -7.32
C ASP A 14 -11.27 -3.90 -8.38
N ALA A 15 -11.64 -2.61 -8.37
CA ALA A 15 -11.08 -1.61 -9.29
C ALA A 15 -9.58 -1.38 -9.06
N LEU A 16 -9.13 -1.29 -7.80
CA LEU A 16 -7.70 -1.16 -7.47
C LEU A 16 -6.89 -2.38 -7.93
N ILE A 17 -7.42 -3.58 -7.74
CA ILE A 17 -6.76 -4.82 -8.18
C ILE A 17 -6.73 -4.92 -9.71
N TRP A 18 -7.79 -4.47 -10.39
CA TRP A 18 -7.78 -4.33 -11.84
C TRP A 18 -6.69 -3.35 -12.30
N GLY A 19 -6.56 -2.20 -11.64
CA GLY A 19 -5.50 -1.22 -11.91
C GLY A 19 -4.11 -1.82 -11.75
N LEU A 20 -3.86 -2.58 -10.68
CA LEU A 20 -2.61 -3.30 -10.45
C LEU A 20 -2.27 -4.24 -11.63
N LYS A 21 -3.22 -5.08 -12.02
CA LYS A 21 -3.03 -6.06 -13.11
C LYS A 21 -2.84 -5.39 -14.48
N THR A 22 -3.46 -4.23 -14.67
CA THR A 22 -3.35 -3.45 -15.91
C THR A 22 -1.99 -2.77 -16.01
N ALA A 23 -1.52 -2.15 -14.91
CA ALA A 23 -0.21 -1.49 -14.86
C ALA A 23 0.96 -2.48 -14.89
N ARG A 24 0.76 -3.72 -14.39
CA ARG A 24 1.75 -4.80 -14.39
C ARG A 24 1.19 -6.05 -15.05
N PRO A 25 1.18 -6.11 -16.40
CA PRO A 25 0.80 -7.31 -17.12
C PRO A 25 1.69 -8.49 -16.72
N GLY A 26 1.08 -9.63 -16.40
CA GLY A 26 1.81 -10.86 -16.08
C GLY A 26 2.18 -11.05 -14.60
N ILE A 27 1.64 -10.25 -13.67
CA ILE A 27 1.75 -10.51 -12.23
C ILE A 27 1.18 -11.90 -11.87
N LYS A 28 1.94 -12.69 -11.09
CA LYS A 28 1.70 -14.12 -10.86
C LYS A 28 1.36 -14.41 -9.39
N LYS A 29 0.90 -15.62 -9.13
CA LYS A 29 0.81 -16.12 -7.74
C LYS A 29 2.20 -16.06 -7.09
N TYR A 30 2.22 -15.73 -5.81
CA TYR A 30 3.40 -15.54 -4.98
C TYR A 30 4.28 -14.34 -5.35
N ASP A 31 3.90 -13.53 -6.33
CA ASP A 31 4.52 -12.22 -6.53
C ASP A 31 4.26 -11.33 -5.32
N SER A 32 5.24 -10.50 -4.98
CA SER A 32 5.18 -9.60 -3.84
C SER A 32 4.43 -8.30 -4.19
N VAL A 33 3.45 -7.94 -3.36
CA VAL A 33 2.65 -6.73 -3.55
C VAL A 33 2.68 -5.89 -2.29
N LEU A 34 3.22 -4.68 -2.41
CA LEU A 34 3.11 -3.67 -1.37
C LEU A 34 1.71 -3.07 -1.42
N LEU A 35 0.99 -3.13 -0.31
CA LEU A 35 -0.29 -2.45 -0.12
C LEU A 35 -0.12 -1.40 0.97
N ARG A 36 -0.33 -0.15 0.61
CA ARG A 36 -0.26 0.98 1.53
C ARG A 36 -1.62 1.64 1.66
N CYS A 37 -1.89 2.21 2.82
CA CYS A 37 -3.01 3.14 2.98
C CYS A 37 -2.75 4.04 4.18
N ASP A 38 -3.50 5.14 4.24
CA ASP A 38 -3.62 5.92 5.47
C ASP A 38 -4.49 5.18 6.49
N LEU A 39 -4.42 5.58 7.75
CA LEU A 39 -5.19 4.95 8.82
C LEU A 39 -6.70 5.10 8.61
N GLU A 40 -7.11 6.24 8.04
CA GLU A 40 -8.48 6.58 7.67
C GLU A 40 -9.00 5.67 6.54
N GLY A 41 -8.11 5.19 5.66
CA GLY A 41 -8.39 4.27 4.56
C GLY A 41 -8.40 2.79 4.96
N ARG A 42 -8.26 2.46 6.25
CA ARG A 42 -8.03 1.08 6.72
C ARG A 42 -9.05 0.06 6.20
N GLU A 43 -10.33 0.42 6.13
CA GLU A 43 -11.39 -0.53 5.78
C GLU A 43 -11.32 -0.94 4.31
N LEU A 44 -10.94 -0.01 3.43
CA LEU A 44 -10.64 -0.32 2.04
C LEU A 44 -9.35 -1.14 1.94
N GLY A 45 -8.30 -0.75 2.67
CA GLY A 45 -7.04 -1.49 2.74
C GLY A 45 -7.25 -2.95 3.14
N GLU A 46 -8.07 -3.21 4.17
CA GLU A 46 -8.45 -4.55 4.61
C GLU A 46 -9.18 -5.35 3.52
N ALA A 47 -10.08 -4.70 2.75
CA ALA A 47 -10.79 -5.33 1.64
C ALA A 47 -9.85 -5.71 0.48
N VAL A 48 -8.96 -4.79 0.09
CA VAL A 48 -7.94 -5.04 -0.94
C VAL A 48 -6.99 -6.16 -0.50
N HIS A 49 -6.48 -6.08 0.74
CA HIS A 49 -5.60 -7.07 1.33
C HIS A 49 -6.23 -8.47 1.25
N ARG A 50 -7.47 -8.62 1.71
CA ARG A 50 -8.21 -9.90 1.68
C ARG A 50 -8.30 -10.47 0.27
N LYS A 51 -8.61 -9.65 -0.73
CA LYS A 51 -8.73 -10.10 -2.13
C LYS A 51 -7.37 -10.48 -2.73
N LEU A 52 -6.32 -9.72 -2.45
CA LEU A 52 -4.95 -10.04 -2.91
C LEU A 52 -4.44 -11.35 -2.29
N VAL A 53 -4.63 -11.55 -0.98
CA VAL A 53 -4.26 -12.80 -0.31
C VAL A 53 -5.05 -13.98 -0.88
N LYS A 54 -6.37 -13.84 -1.08
CA LYS A 54 -7.20 -14.89 -1.72
C LYS A 54 -6.74 -15.21 -3.15
N ALA A 55 -6.18 -14.24 -3.86
CA ALA A 55 -5.61 -14.44 -5.20
C ALA A 55 -4.22 -15.11 -5.17
N GLY A 56 -3.59 -15.25 -4.00
CA GLY A 56 -2.32 -15.94 -3.79
C GLY A 56 -1.09 -15.04 -3.90
N TYR A 57 -1.22 -13.72 -3.75
CA TYR A 57 -0.06 -12.81 -3.71
C TYR A 57 0.59 -12.78 -2.32
N ASN A 58 1.89 -12.48 -2.30
CA ASN A 58 2.63 -12.19 -1.07
C ASN A 58 2.43 -10.72 -0.70
N VAL A 59 1.43 -10.43 0.15
CA VAL A 59 1.03 -9.04 0.43
C VAL A 59 1.81 -8.47 1.62
N ILE A 60 2.48 -7.34 1.40
CA ILE A 60 3.14 -6.57 2.45
C ILE A 60 2.28 -5.34 2.72
N PHE A 61 1.56 -5.35 3.83
CA PHE A 61 0.70 -4.24 4.24
C PHE A 61 1.48 -3.22 5.07
N ARG A 62 1.36 -1.93 4.77
CA ARG A 62 1.94 -0.85 5.58
C ARG A 62 0.99 0.34 5.68
N PHE A 63 0.76 0.84 6.90
CA PHE A 63 0.18 2.17 7.06
C PHE A 63 1.21 3.24 6.70
N LEU A 64 0.75 4.33 6.11
CA LEU A 64 1.55 5.54 5.95
C LEU A 64 1.64 6.33 7.28
N PRO A 65 2.65 7.20 7.43
CA PRO A 65 2.67 8.14 8.54
C PRO A 65 1.40 8.99 8.56
N SER A 66 0.94 9.38 9.75
CA SER A 66 -0.20 10.29 9.84
C SER A 66 0.17 11.68 9.30
N PRO A 67 -0.81 12.50 8.90
CA PRO A 67 -0.54 13.86 8.40
C PRO A 67 0.30 14.72 9.36
N VAL A 68 0.16 14.50 10.67
CA VAL A 68 0.98 15.18 11.70
C VAL A 68 2.44 14.73 11.60
N LEU A 69 2.70 13.43 11.48
CA LEU A 69 4.06 12.91 11.36
C LEU A 69 4.73 13.34 10.06
N GLU A 70 3.99 13.35 8.94
CA GLU A 70 4.53 13.85 7.67
C GLU A 70 4.89 15.33 7.76
N ARG A 71 3.98 16.17 8.27
CA ARG A 71 4.24 17.60 8.47
C ARG A 71 5.45 17.81 9.36
N ASP A 72 5.48 17.19 10.53
CA ASP A 72 6.56 17.36 11.50
C ASP A 72 7.91 16.93 10.90
N PHE A 73 7.95 15.84 10.12
CA PHE A 73 9.16 15.44 9.43
C PHE A 73 9.64 16.51 8.46
N TYR A 74 8.78 17.07 7.60
CA TYR A 74 9.20 18.10 6.64
C TYR A 74 9.48 19.46 7.28
N GLU A 75 8.78 19.81 8.37
CA GLU A 75 8.94 21.07 9.08
C GLU A 75 10.23 21.11 9.92
N PHE A 76 10.59 20.00 10.56
CA PHE A 76 11.67 19.99 11.55
C PHE A 76 12.93 19.23 11.12
N SER A 77 12.91 18.44 10.03
CA SER A 77 14.11 17.73 9.57
C SER A 77 15.13 18.64 8.89
N ASP A 78 16.40 18.23 8.90
CA ASP A 78 17.44 18.79 8.05
C ASP A 78 17.66 17.98 6.76
N GLU A 79 18.60 18.42 5.92
CA GLU A 79 18.93 17.73 4.66
C GLU A 79 19.45 16.31 4.88
N LYS A 80 20.23 16.07 5.96
CA LYS A 80 20.79 14.75 6.25
C LYS A 80 19.73 13.77 6.70
N GLN A 81 18.77 14.21 7.51
CA GLN A 81 17.61 13.41 7.93
C GLN A 81 16.70 13.08 6.74
N ARG A 82 16.48 14.01 5.80
CA ARG A 82 15.71 13.74 4.58
C ARG A 82 16.40 12.79 3.60
N ALA A 83 17.73 12.80 3.55
CA ALA A 83 18.52 11.92 2.70
C ALA A 83 18.72 10.51 3.28
N PHE A 84 18.28 10.26 4.51
CA PHE A 84 18.43 8.96 5.16
C PHE A 84 17.61 7.87 4.45
N ILE A 85 18.23 6.72 4.20
CA ILE A 85 17.58 5.51 3.66
C ILE A 85 17.70 4.43 4.72
N ALA A 86 16.57 3.86 5.15
CA ALA A 86 16.58 2.85 6.19
C ALA A 86 17.24 1.55 5.70
N ALA A 87 17.83 0.81 6.63
CA ALA A 87 18.44 -0.48 6.32
C ALA A 87 17.39 -1.42 5.70
N GLY A 88 17.73 -2.03 4.56
CA GLY A 88 16.85 -2.94 3.83
C GLY A 88 15.84 -2.28 2.89
N ASP A 89 15.67 -0.95 2.90
CA ASP A 89 14.71 -0.28 2.00
C ASP A 89 15.02 -0.53 0.53
N LYS A 90 16.30 -0.42 0.15
CA LYS A 90 16.72 -0.67 -1.23
C LYS A 90 16.37 -2.09 -1.67
N GLU A 91 16.71 -3.09 -0.87
CA GLU A 91 16.40 -4.50 -1.14
C GLU A 91 14.88 -4.69 -1.27
N PHE A 92 14.13 -4.21 -0.28
CA PHE A 92 12.68 -4.30 -0.24
C PHE A 92 12.03 -3.71 -1.51
N PHE A 93 12.33 -2.44 -1.85
CA PHE A 93 11.70 -1.77 -2.99
C PHE A 93 12.12 -2.37 -4.34
N THR A 94 13.34 -2.92 -4.45
CA THR A 94 13.78 -3.60 -5.69
C THR A 94 13.14 -4.96 -5.91
N ALA A 95 12.66 -5.62 -4.84
CA ALA A 95 12.05 -6.94 -4.91
C ALA A 95 10.54 -6.92 -5.21
N LEU A 96 9.89 -5.75 -5.15
CA LEU A 96 8.43 -5.62 -5.32
C LEU A 96 7.96 -5.89 -6.75
N ASN A 97 6.92 -6.71 -6.90
CA ASN A 97 6.25 -6.97 -8.18
C ASN A 97 5.00 -6.09 -8.39
N GLY A 98 4.42 -5.59 -7.30
CA GLY A 98 3.23 -4.74 -7.32
C GLY A 98 3.21 -3.72 -6.19
N ASN A 99 2.49 -2.62 -6.41
CA ASN A 99 2.28 -1.57 -5.42
C ASN A 99 0.86 -1.02 -5.58
N VAL A 100 0.12 -0.95 -4.48
CA VAL A 100 -1.23 -0.39 -4.39
C VAL A 100 -1.24 0.61 -3.24
N TYR A 101 -1.79 1.79 -3.48
CA TYR A 101 -2.07 2.83 -2.50
C TYR A 101 -3.52 3.29 -2.67
#